data_AF-A0A4P6MT27-F1
#
_entry.id   AF-A0A4P6MT27-F1
#
_cell.length_a   1.000
_cell.length_b   1.000
_cell.length_c   1.000
_cell.angle_alpha   90.00
_cell.angle_beta   90.00
_cell.angle_gamma   90.00
#
_symmetry.space_group_name_H-M   'P 1'
#
loop_
_entity.id
_entity.type
_entity.pdbx_description
1 polymer ?
#
loop_
_entity_poly.entity_id
_entity_poly.type
_entity_poly.pdbx_seq_one_letter_code
_entity_poly.pdbx_strand_id
1 'polypeptide(L)'
;MIHTQNQYFNTLSPQQRYNAVKSLAMLDKAFKKYQIKNKFIDKTLNENNVPLILSKFQRTLEFLKPQNAFIIKNEFNEHNNRDWYDLHFSKTTYYKNRKNAIEEFLYFYLNT
;
A
#
# COMPACT_ATOMS: atom_id res chain seq x y z
N MET A 1 -5.41 -24.04 12.73
CA MET A 1 -4.82 -24.45 11.42
C MET A 1 -4.53 -23.21 10.58
N ILE A 2 -3.34 -22.61 10.70
CA ILE A 2 -2.81 -21.60 9.75
C ILE A 2 -1.26 -21.75 9.75
N HIS A 3 -0.73 -22.77 9.08
CA HIS A 3 0.73 -22.99 9.01
C HIS A 3 1.31 -22.97 7.60
N THR A 4 0.54 -22.56 6.59
CA THR A 4 0.99 -22.59 5.18
C THR A 4 1.13 -21.20 4.52
N GLN A 5 0.89 -20.09 5.20
CA GLN A 5 0.88 -18.75 4.57
C GLN A 5 2.27 -18.05 4.45
N ASN A 6 3.38 -18.67 4.92
CA ASN A 6 4.63 -17.94 5.19
C ASN A 6 5.86 -18.29 4.33
N GLN A 7 5.79 -19.23 3.38
CA GLN A 7 7.04 -19.73 2.77
C GLN A 7 7.68 -18.80 1.73
N TYR A 8 6.92 -17.95 1.02
CA TYR A 8 7.49 -17.13 -0.06
C TYR A 8 8.27 -15.90 0.43
N PHE A 9 7.92 -15.35 1.60
CA PHE A 9 8.54 -14.13 2.13
C PHE A 9 9.67 -14.37 3.14
N ASN A 10 9.90 -15.61 3.55
CA ASN A 10 11.00 -15.96 4.45
C ASN A 10 12.37 -15.80 3.79
N THR A 11 12.44 -15.74 2.45
CA THR A 11 13.67 -15.46 1.70
C THR A 11 14.07 -13.99 1.72
N LEU A 12 13.12 -13.08 1.99
CA LEU A 12 13.36 -11.65 2.08
C LEU A 12 13.48 -11.19 3.53
N SER A 13 14.51 -10.39 3.81
CA SER A 13 14.66 -9.74 5.11
C SER A 13 13.45 -8.82 5.38
N PRO A 14 13.11 -8.55 6.66
CA PRO A 14 12.08 -7.57 7.01
C PRO A 14 12.25 -6.22 6.30
N GLN A 15 13.50 -5.76 6.14
CA GLN A 15 13.80 -4.50 5.45
C GLN A 15 13.54 -4.58 3.95
N GLN A 16 13.87 -5.70 3.30
CA GLN A 16 13.58 -5.90 1.87
C GLN A 16 12.08 -5.91 1.61
N ARG A 17 11.30 -6.56 2.48
CA ARG A 17 9.83 -6.57 2.41
C ARG A 17 9.24 -5.17 2.57
N TYR A 18 9.76 -4.41 3.53
CA TYR A 18 9.40 -3.00 3.70
C TYR A 18 9.69 -2.18 2.44
N ASN A 19 10.90 -2.29 1.90
CA ASN A 19 11.32 -1.56 0.72
C ASN A 19 10.48 -1.94 -0.51
N ALA A 20 10.10 -3.21 -0.65
CA ALA A 20 9.22 -3.66 -1.73
C ALA A 20 7.86 -2.95 -1.68
N VAL A 21 7.19 -2.93 -0.51
CA VAL A 21 5.90 -2.23 -0.37
C VAL A 21 6.07 -0.73 -0.61
N LYS A 22 7.16 -0.13 -0.12
CA LYS A 22 7.48 1.29 -0.38
C LYS A 22 7.57 1.58 -1.88
N SER A 23 8.31 0.76 -2.63
CA SER A 23 8.44 0.91 -4.08
C SER A 23 7.09 0.75 -4.78
N LEU A 24 6.26 -0.21 -4.37
CA LEU A 24 4.91 -0.39 -4.91
C LEU A 24 4.01 0.83 -4.65
N ALA A 25 4.10 1.43 -3.45
CA ALA A 25 3.37 2.66 -3.12
C ALA A 25 3.83 3.85 -3.98
N MET A 26 5.14 3.97 -4.22
CA MET A 26 5.70 5.00 -5.11
C MET A 26 5.22 4.82 -6.56
N LEU A 27 5.19 3.59 -7.06
CA LEU A 27 4.67 3.27 -8.40
C LEU A 27 3.17 3.59 -8.51
N ASP A 28 2.38 3.22 -7.51
CA ASP A 28 0.96 3.56 -7.45
C ASP A 28 0.74 5.08 -7.54
N LYS A 29 1.54 5.83 -6.77
CA LYS A 29 1.48 7.29 -6.80
C LYS A 29 1.85 7.87 -8.16
N ALA A 30 2.92 7.37 -8.78
CA ALA A 30 3.33 7.80 -10.11
C ALA A 30 2.24 7.51 -11.15
N PHE A 31 1.63 6.32 -11.08
CA PHE A 31 0.53 5.93 -11.95
C PHE A 31 -0.71 6.81 -11.77
N LYS A 32 -1.10 7.14 -10.53
CA LYS A 32 -2.20 8.07 -10.25
C LYS A 32 -1.94 9.47 -10.81
N LYS A 33 -0.74 10.01 -10.61
CA LYS A 33 -0.35 11.32 -11.18
C LYS A 33 -0.45 11.30 -12.70
N TYR A 34 0.01 10.22 -13.34
CA TYR A 34 -0.08 10.03 -14.78
C TYR A 34 -1.53 9.97 -15.27
N GLN A 35 -2.39 9.15 -14.64
CA GLN A 35 -3.81 9.08 -14.96
C GLN A 35 -4.52 10.44 -14.82
N ILE A 36 -4.24 11.17 -13.74
CA ILE A 36 -4.82 12.51 -13.53
C ILE A 36 -4.38 13.47 -14.65
N LYS A 37 -3.08 13.49 -14.99
CA LYS A 37 -2.56 14.32 -16.07
C LYS A 37 -3.23 14.00 -17.41
N ASN A 38 -3.34 12.73 -17.77
CA ASN A 38 -4.01 12.31 -19.01
C ASN A 38 -5.49 12.66 -18.99
N LYS A 39 -6.20 12.47 -17.87
CA LYS A 39 -7.60 12.87 -17.75
C LYS A 39 -7.81 14.37 -17.97
N PHE A 40 -6.89 15.21 -17.51
CA PHE A 40 -6.95 16.65 -17.80
C PHE A 40 -6.76 16.94 -19.29
N ILE A 41 -5.83 16.26 -19.97
CA ILE A 41 -5.60 16.39 -21.41
C ILE A 41 -6.83 15.89 -22.19
N ASP A 42 -7.37 14.74 -21.83
CA ASP A 42 -8.55 14.18 -22.47
C ASP A 42 -9.78 15.04 -22.25
N LYS A 43 -9.99 15.60 -21.05
CA LYS A 43 -11.10 16.53 -20.78
C LYS A 43 -10.99 17.81 -21.62
N THR A 44 -9.78 18.26 -21.96
CA THR A 44 -9.59 19.39 -22.89
C THR A 44 -9.85 19.03 -24.35
N LEU A 45 -9.89 17.73 -24.70
CA LEU A 45 -10.00 17.23 -26.08
C LEU A 45 -11.30 16.48 -26.37
N ASN A 46 -11.99 15.91 -25.38
CA ASN A 46 -13.25 15.16 -25.48
C ASN A 46 -13.97 15.05 -24.10
N GLU A 47 -15.30 15.18 -24.08
CA GLU A 47 -16.13 15.13 -22.85
C GLU A 47 -16.36 13.72 -22.26
N ASN A 48 -15.66 12.70 -22.76
CA ASN A 48 -15.85 11.33 -22.30
C ASN A 48 -15.16 11.11 -20.95
N ASN A 49 -15.96 11.04 -19.88
CA ASN A 49 -15.50 10.77 -18.52
C ASN A 49 -14.97 9.33 -18.37
N VAL A 50 -13.70 9.08 -18.71
CA VAL A 50 -13.05 7.80 -18.40
C VAL A 50 -12.91 7.67 -16.86
N PRO A 51 -13.45 6.60 -16.24
CA PRO A 51 -13.32 6.40 -14.80
C PRO A 51 -11.86 6.10 -14.41
N LEU A 52 -11.44 6.60 -13.24
CA LEU A 52 -10.11 6.33 -12.68
C LEU A 52 -9.99 4.82 -12.41
N ILE A 53 -8.99 4.19 -13.02
CA ILE A 53 -8.73 2.77 -12.80
C ILE A 53 -8.05 2.62 -11.44
N LEU A 54 -8.72 1.92 -10.53
CA LEU A 54 -8.17 1.49 -9.25
C LEU A 54 -6.90 0.67 -9.51
N SER A 55 -5.78 1.12 -8.96
CA SER A 55 -4.54 0.38 -9.10
C SER A 55 -4.58 -0.92 -8.33
N LYS A 56 -3.71 -1.87 -8.71
CA LYS A 56 -3.50 -3.10 -7.95
C LYS A 56 -3.19 -2.81 -6.48
N PHE A 57 -2.40 -1.76 -6.20
CA PHE A 57 -2.07 -1.35 -4.83
C PHE A 57 -3.32 -0.98 -4.03
N GLN A 58 -4.20 -0.16 -4.60
CA GLN A 58 -5.45 0.24 -3.94
C GLN A 58 -6.38 -0.95 -3.73
N ARG A 59 -6.52 -1.81 -4.74
CA ARG A 59 -7.33 -3.03 -4.64
C ARG A 59 -6.81 -3.97 -3.57
N THR A 60 -5.49 -4.13 -3.45
CA THR A 60 -4.89 -4.92 -2.36
C THR A 60 -5.28 -4.39 -0.99
N LEU A 61 -5.32 -3.06 -0.78
CA LEU A 61 -5.72 -2.47 0.50
C LEU A 61 -7.14 -2.84 0.95
N GLU A 62 -8.03 -3.21 0.01
CA GLU A 62 -9.40 -3.63 0.31
C GLU A 62 -9.47 -5.03 0.93
N PHE A 63 -8.44 -5.86 0.73
CA PHE A 63 -8.35 -7.21 1.30
C PHE A 63 -7.66 -7.25 2.65
N LEU A 64 -6.98 -6.17 3.06
CA LEU A 64 -6.29 -6.11 4.34
C LEU A 64 -7.27 -5.98 5.49
N LYS A 65 -6.86 -6.43 6.68
CA LYS A 65 -7.57 -6.07 7.90
C LYS A 65 -7.60 -4.54 8.05
N PRO A 66 -8.68 -3.94 8.59
CA PRO A 66 -8.82 -2.48 8.67
C PRO A 66 -7.61 -1.78 9.30
N GLN A 67 -7.08 -2.33 10.39
CA GLN A 67 -5.90 -1.80 11.08
C GLN A 67 -4.63 -1.87 10.22
N ASN A 68 -4.42 -2.96 9.48
CA ASN A 68 -3.25 -3.12 8.62
C ASN A 68 -3.35 -2.22 7.39
N ALA A 69 -4.54 -2.12 6.78
CA ALA A 69 -4.80 -1.17 5.71
C ALA A 69 -4.53 0.28 6.16
N PHE A 70 -4.96 0.64 7.38
CA PHE A 70 -4.68 1.93 7.98
C PHE A 70 -3.16 2.18 8.14
N ILE A 71 -2.41 1.19 8.61
CA ILE A 71 -0.96 1.31 8.74
C ILE A 71 -0.28 1.49 7.38
N ILE A 72 -0.61 0.67 6.37
CA ILE A 72 0.00 0.79 5.03
C ILE A 72 -0.32 2.14 4.39
N LYS A 73 -1.58 2.60 4.50
CA LYS A 73 -1.98 3.92 3.99
C LYS A 73 -1.16 5.04 4.61
N ASN A 74 -0.93 5.00 5.92
CA ASN A 74 -0.25 6.10 6.61
C ASN A 74 1.27 6.02 6.50
N GLU A 75 1.87 4.82 6.54
CA GLU A 75 3.32 4.62 6.48
C GLU A 75 3.91 5.09 5.15
N PHE A 76 3.17 4.94 4.06
CA PHE A 76 3.62 5.32 2.72
C PHE A 76 2.93 6.59 2.18
N ASN A 77 2.23 7.34 3.03
CA ASN A 77 1.72 8.65 2.69
C ASN A 77 2.79 9.72 2.94
N GLU A 78 3.19 10.43 1.89
CA GLU A 78 4.22 11.48 1.96
C GLU A 78 3.81 12.70 2.81
N HIS A 79 2.52 12.85 3.12
CA HIS A 79 2.01 13.97 3.92
C HIS A 79 2.04 13.69 5.43
N ASN A 80 2.40 12.47 5.84
CA ASN A 80 2.47 12.12 7.26
C ASN A 80 3.84 12.47 7.83
N ASN A 81 3.84 12.96 9.06
CA ASN A 81 5.06 13.09 9.85
C ASN A 81 5.67 11.70 10.11
N ARG A 82 6.98 11.68 10.37
CA ARG A 82 7.73 10.43 10.58
C ARG A 82 7.20 9.61 11.78
N ASP A 83 6.47 10.26 12.68
CA ASP A 83 5.94 9.69 13.93
C ASP A 83 4.41 9.73 14.01
N TRP A 84 3.71 9.64 12.88
CA TRP A 84 2.23 9.62 12.83
C TRP A 84 1.61 8.53 13.73
N TYR A 85 2.36 7.46 13.97
CA TYR A 85 1.90 6.31 14.74
C TYR A 85 1.74 6.60 16.25
N ASP A 86 2.43 7.61 16.80
CA ASP A 86 2.39 7.93 18.23
C ASP A 86 0.98 8.38 18.70
N LEU A 87 0.14 8.84 17.76
CA LEU A 87 -1.25 9.21 18.03
C LEU A 87 -2.18 7.99 18.20
N HIS A 88 -1.74 6.80 17.79
CA HIS A 88 -2.60 5.63 17.67
C HIS A 88 -2.04 4.39 18.39
N PHE A 89 -0.73 4.29 18.54
CA PHE A 89 -0.06 3.11 19.04
C PHE A 89 1.13 3.48 19.92
N SER A 90 1.43 2.65 20.91
CA SER A 90 2.78 2.67 21.49
C SER A 90 3.80 2.21 20.46
N LYS A 91 5.04 2.71 20.58
CA LYS A 91 6.16 2.39 19.67
C LYS A 91 6.31 0.87 19.41
N THR A 92 6.36 0.07 20.47
CA THR A 92 6.51 -1.40 20.36
C THR A 92 5.33 -2.06 19.66
N THR A 93 4.11 -1.63 19.96
CA THR A 93 2.89 -2.11 19.30
C THR A 93 2.88 -1.73 17.83
N TYR A 94 3.29 -0.50 17.51
CA TYR A 94 3.40 -0.02 16.14
C TYR A 94 4.33 -0.90 15.29
N TYR A 95 5.56 -1.12 15.72
CA TYR A 95 6.53 -1.91 14.95
C TYR A 95 6.07 -3.36 14.70
N LYS A 96 5.40 -3.97 15.69
CA LYS A 96 4.78 -5.30 15.53
C LYS A 96 3.65 -5.27 14.49
N ASN A 97 2.75 -4.31 14.61
CA ASN A 97 1.62 -4.20 13.68
C ASN A 97 2.06 -3.83 12.26
N ARG A 98 3.07 -2.98 12.11
CA ARG A 98 3.66 -2.64 10.80
C ARG A 98 4.25 -3.85 10.11
N LYS A 99 4.98 -4.70 10.85
CA LYS A 99 5.48 -5.96 10.30
C LYS A 99 4.33 -6.82 9.77
N ASN A 100 3.29 -7.02 10.57
CA ASN A 100 2.12 -7.81 10.18
C ASN A 100 1.40 -7.20 8.98
N ALA A 101 1.26 -5.87 8.92
CA ALA A 101 0.62 -5.17 7.82
C ALA A 101 1.39 -5.33 6.51
N ILE A 102 2.72 -5.31 6.55
CA ILE A 102 3.58 -5.54 5.37
C ILE A 102 3.49 -6.98 4.88
N GLU A 103 3.51 -7.96 5.80
CA GLU A 103 3.36 -9.37 5.46
C GLU A 103 1.99 -9.67 4.83
N GLU A 104 0.91 -9.16 5.44
CA GLU A 104 -0.45 -9.29 4.91
C GLU A 104 -0.59 -8.59 3.55
N PHE A 105 -0.02 -7.38 3.41
CA PHE A 105 -0.04 -6.65 2.15
C PHE A 105 0.60 -7.44 1.02
N LEU A 106 1.82 -7.91 1.23
CA LEU A 106 2.56 -8.64 0.19
C LEU A 106 1.88 -9.96 -0.17
N TYR A 107 1.29 -10.65 0.81
CA TYR A 107 0.49 -11.85 0.56
C TYR A 107 -0.65 -11.56 -0.42
N PHE A 108 -1.50 -10.57 -0.13
CA PHE A 108 -2.60 -10.26 -1.04
C PHE A 108 -2.10 -9.71 -2.37
N TYR A 109 -1.11 -8.81 -2.38
CA TYR A 109 -0.60 -8.22 -3.61
C TYR A 109 -0.06 -9.24 -4.62
N LEU A 110 0.52 -10.36 -4.16
CA LEU A 110 1.03 -11.39 -5.07
C LEU A 110 0.00 -12.45 -5.45
N ASN A 111 -1.08 -12.60 -4.67
CA ASN A 111 -2.06 -13.68 -4.84
C ASN A 111 -3.45 -13.20 -5.31
N THR A 112 -3.63 -11.89 -5.55
CA THR A 112 -4.82 -11.30 -6.20
C THR A 112 -4.43 -10.54 -7.46
#